data_AF-A0A3M7Q3L9-F1
#
_entry.id   AF-A0A3M7Q3L9-F1
#
_cell.length_a   1.000
_cell.length_b   1.000
_cell.length_c   1.000
_cell.angle_alpha   90.00
_cell.angle_beta   90.00
_cell.angle_gamma   90.00
#
_symmetry.space_group_name_H-M   'P 1'
#
loop_
_entity.id
_entity.type
_entity.pdbx_description
1 polymer ?
#
loop_
_entity_poly.entity_id
_entity_poly.type
_entity_poly.pdbx_seq_one_letter_code
_entity_poly.pdbx_strand_id
1 'polypeptide(L)'
;MVRVAVIGCGLLGIKIAGEFAYHGHRVKCYDNNIQALNSVFTKFQADKAQLYDDHVIESPDFTGRILCLSRLEETVNDAQLVVECVIEDFDIKSVLLGKISSFCPNDAIIVTSTLRLDLAKLAENVSNKARFAGLRFLYPVYYIPEVEFTPIKDTENMVMERLRAILGQMGKTLFFRSGSEPLILTEEKRELRKQQRVEDLRLSSGLPPVMMLRQDSNAPELSRSIQSDLYKIFIKKNQNQDFHSIQNDTDRYKKSQNELSDENKDNDCAICMDMVRNSVLRPCNHMITCFDCSNLLFKRSDNCPICREKIEDVIKIFMS
;
A
#
# COMPACT_ATOMS: atom_id res chain seq x y z
N MET A 1 2.16 -16.34 -3.46
CA MET A 1 1.12 -16.00 -4.46
C MET A 1 -0.26 -16.14 -3.83
N VAL A 2 -1.10 -15.10 -3.89
CA VAL A 2 -2.46 -15.07 -3.33
C VAL A 2 -3.49 -15.01 -4.47
N ARG A 3 -4.68 -15.62 -4.27
CA ARG A 3 -5.84 -15.43 -5.16
C ARG A 3 -6.69 -14.29 -4.64
N VAL A 4 -6.74 -13.18 -5.38
CA VAL A 4 -7.42 -11.95 -5.01
C VAL A 4 -8.62 -11.74 -5.93
N ALA A 5 -9.78 -11.41 -5.37
CA ALA A 5 -10.92 -10.91 -6.12
C ALA A 5 -11.07 -9.41 -5.87
N VAL A 6 -11.15 -8.60 -6.92
CA VAL A 6 -11.39 -7.15 -6.83
C VAL A 6 -12.75 -6.83 -7.44
N ILE A 7 -13.63 -6.25 -6.63
CA ILE A 7 -15.03 -5.98 -6.97
C ILE A 7 -15.19 -4.47 -7.16
N GLY A 8 -15.45 -4.04 -8.40
CA GLY A 8 -15.42 -2.65 -8.83
C GLY A 8 -14.16 -2.35 -9.64
N CYS A 9 -14.32 -2.08 -10.93
CA CYS A 9 -13.29 -1.75 -11.91
C CYS A 9 -13.29 -0.25 -12.25
N GLY A 10 -13.61 0.59 -11.25
CA GLY A 10 -13.51 2.04 -11.32
C GLY A 10 -12.05 2.53 -11.25
N LEU A 11 -11.89 3.79 -10.86
CA LEU A 11 -10.57 4.43 -10.76
C LEU A 11 -9.65 3.68 -9.78
N LEU A 12 -10.12 3.39 -8.56
CA LEU A 12 -9.29 2.81 -7.52
C LEU A 12 -9.12 1.30 -7.68
N GLY A 13 -10.22 0.58 -7.94
CA GLY A 13 -10.21 -0.89 -8.01
C GLY A 13 -9.29 -1.44 -9.11
N ILE A 14 -9.19 -0.76 -10.26
CA ILE A 14 -8.22 -1.15 -11.29
C ILE A 14 -6.79 -1.02 -10.76
N LYS A 15 -6.43 0.10 -10.12
CA LYS A 15 -5.08 0.28 -9.59
C LYS A 15 -4.74 -0.76 -8.51
N ILE A 16 -5.70 -1.10 -7.65
CA ILE A 16 -5.55 -2.18 -6.65
C ILE A 16 -5.33 -3.53 -7.34
N ALA A 17 -6.15 -3.86 -8.34
CA ALA A 17 -5.99 -5.10 -9.10
C ALA A 17 -4.61 -5.16 -9.80
N GLY A 18 -4.15 -4.05 -10.37
CA GLY A 18 -2.83 -3.95 -10.99
C GLY A 18 -1.70 -4.07 -9.98
N GLU A 19 -1.84 -3.47 -8.81
CA GLU A 19 -0.87 -3.56 -7.71
C GLU A 19 -0.65 -5.03 -7.28
N PHE A 20 -1.73 -5.77 -7.04
CA PHE A 20 -1.62 -7.18 -6.72
C PHE A 20 -1.02 -7.99 -7.88
N ALA A 21 -1.41 -7.70 -9.13
CA ALA A 21 -0.89 -8.40 -10.30
C ALA A 21 0.60 -8.11 -10.55
N TYR A 22 1.04 -6.88 -10.33
CA TYR A 22 2.44 -6.48 -10.42
C TYR A 22 3.30 -7.34 -9.47
N HIS A 23 2.83 -7.55 -8.24
CA HIS A 23 3.47 -8.40 -7.23
C HIS A 23 3.19 -9.92 -7.38
N GLY A 24 2.79 -10.37 -8.56
CA GLY A 24 2.74 -11.80 -8.89
C GLY A 24 1.50 -12.54 -8.37
N HIS A 25 0.46 -11.83 -7.96
CA HIS A 25 -0.78 -12.44 -7.51
C HIS A 25 -1.74 -12.77 -8.65
N ARG A 26 -2.66 -13.70 -8.40
CA ARG A 26 -3.75 -14.04 -9.33
C ARG A 26 -4.95 -13.19 -8.97
N VAL A 27 -5.36 -12.32 -9.88
CA VAL A 27 -6.42 -11.35 -9.64
C VAL A 27 -7.61 -11.65 -10.55
N LYS A 28 -8.79 -11.81 -9.96
CA LYS A 28 -10.07 -11.83 -10.68
C LYS A 28 -10.77 -10.50 -10.45
N CYS A 29 -11.25 -9.87 -11.50
CA CYS A 29 -11.94 -8.59 -11.45
C CYS A 29 -13.41 -8.76 -11.85
N TYR A 30 -14.31 -8.10 -11.14
CA TYR A 30 -15.72 -8.00 -11.48
C TYR A 30 -16.19 -6.55 -11.45
N ASP A 31 -17.08 -6.19 -12.36
CA ASP A 31 -17.86 -4.97 -12.32
C ASP A 31 -19.23 -5.26 -12.95
N ASN A 32 -20.29 -4.60 -12.47
CA ASN A 32 -21.61 -4.73 -13.09
C ASN A 32 -21.71 -3.93 -14.40
N ASN A 33 -20.80 -2.99 -14.61
CA ASN A 33 -20.66 -2.18 -15.81
C ASN A 33 -19.69 -2.87 -16.79
N ILE A 34 -20.23 -3.36 -17.90
CA ILE A 34 -19.43 -4.05 -18.92
C ILE A 34 -18.39 -3.13 -19.58
N GLN A 35 -18.68 -1.83 -19.71
CA GLN A 35 -17.72 -0.85 -20.24
C GLN A 35 -16.55 -0.66 -19.27
N ALA A 36 -16.79 -0.69 -17.96
CA ALA A 36 -15.74 -0.66 -16.96
C ALA A 36 -14.82 -1.89 -17.10
N LEU A 37 -15.40 -3.11 -17.17
CA LEU A 37 -14.66 -4.35 -17.41
C LEU A 37 -13.84 -4.32 -18.71
N ASN A 38 -14.43 -3.90 -19.82
CA ASN A 38 -13.75 -3.82 -21.12
C ASN A 38 -12.57 -2.83 -21.11
N SER A 39 -12.64 -1.79 -20.27
CA SER A 39 -11.57 -0.79 -20.15
C SER A 39 -10.36 -1.25 -19.32
N VAL A 40 -10.50 -2.34 -18.56
CA VAL A 40 -9.48 -2.79 -17.59
C VAL A 40 -8.13 -3.04 -18.27
N PHE A 41 -8.12 -3.77 -19.38
CA PHE A 41 -6.87 -4.10 -20.08
C PHE A 41 -6.17 -2.85 -20.60
N THR A 42 -6.89 -1.95 -21.26
CA THR A 42 -6.32 -0.68 -21.78
C THR A 42 -5.73 0.17 -20.67
N LYS A 43 -6.43 0.29 -19.54
CA LYS A 43 -5.93 1.03 -18.38
C LYS A 43 -4.69 0.39 -17.77
N PHE A 44 -4.61 -0.94 -17.71
CA PHE A 44 -3.40 -1.60 -17.25
C PHE A 44 -2.20 -1.41 -18.17
N GLN A 45 -2.41 -1.39 -19.49
CA GLN A 45 -1.32 -1.09 -20.41
C GLN A 45 -0.80 0.33 -20.21
N ALA A 46 -1.69 1.30 -19.95
CA ALA A 46 -1.29 2.66 -19.61
C ALA A 46 -0.54 2.72 -18.27
N ASP A 47 -1.01 1.99 -17.25
CA ASP A 47 -0.36 1.92 -15.94
C ASP A 47 1.06 1.35 -16.05
N LYS A 48 1.21 0.23 -16.77
CA LYS A 48 2.52 -0.40 -17.01
C LYS A 48 3.50 0.55 -17.69
N ALA A 49 3.05 1.25 -18.74
CA ALA A 49 3.87 2.22 -19.44
C ALA A 49 4.31 3.35 -18.49
N GLN A 50 3.36 3.92 -17.74
CA GLN A 50 3.66 4.98 -16.77
C GLN A 50 4.63 4.53 -15.67
N LEU A 51 4.41 3.34 -15.10
CA LEU A 51 5.26 2.80 -14.03
C LEU A 51 6.67 2.48 -14.53
N TYR A 52 6.79 2.04 -15.78
CA TYR A 52 8.08 1.81 -16.42
C TYR A 52 8.82 3.13 -16.66
N ASP A 53 8.12 4.13 -17.19
CA ASP A 53 8.67 5.48 -17.44
C ASP A 53 9.09 6.16 -16.11
N ASP A 54 8.33 5.96 -15.04
CA ASP A 54 8.65 6.45 -13.70
C ASP A 54 9.74 5.62 -12.99
N HIS A 55 10.25 4.55 -13.61
CA HIS A 55 11.22 3.60 -13.03
C HIS A 55 10.76 2.94 -11.72
N VAL A 56 9.44 2.76 -11.56
CA VAL A 56 8.86 1.98 -10.47
C VAL A 56 8.99 0.48 -10.72
N ILE A 57 8.96 0.09 -12.00
CA ILE A 57 9.08 -1.30 -12.44
C ILE A 57 10.20 -1.41 -13.48
N GLU A 58 10.98 -2.50 -13.41
CA GLU A 58 12.09 -2.74 -14.34
C GLU A 58 11.61 -3.28 -15.70
N SER A 59 10.44 -3.92 -15.72
CA SER A 59 9.82 -4.48 -16.91
C SER A 59 8.36 -4.04 -16.98
N PRO A 60 7.85 -3.72 -18.17
CA PRO A 60 6.43 -3.41 -18.36
C PRO A 60 5.51 -4.62 -18.16
N ASP A 61 6.06 -5.82 -17.97
CA ASP A 61 5.29 -7.04 -17.76
C ASP A 61 5.00 -7.29 -16.27
N PHE A 62 3.70 -7.35 -15.95
CA PHE A 62 3.27 -7.83 -14.64
C PHE A 62 3.50 -9.33 -14.53
N THR A 63 4.03 -9.75 -13.39
CA THR A 63 4.32 -11.17 -13.12
C THR A 63 3.07 -11.99 -12.82
N GLY A 64 2.01 -11.33 -12.34
CA GLY A 64 0.72 -11.92 -12.02
C GLY A 64 -0.21 -12.05 -13.22
N ARG A 65 -1.45 -12.50 -12.95
CA ARG A 65 -2.49 -12.67 -13.98
C ARG A 65 -3.76 -11.96 -13.55
N ILE A 66 -4.38 -11.26 -14.48
CA ILE A 66 -5.67 -10.61 -14.28
C ILE A 66 -6.71 -11.29 -15.17
N LEU A 67 -7.86 -11.63 -14.60
CA LEU A 67 -9.00 -12.17 -15.31
C LEU A 67 -10.24 -11.34 -14.99
N CYS A 68 -10.84 -10.72 -16.01
CA CYS A 68 -12.10 -10.02 -15.88
C CYS A 68 -13.26 -11.00 -16.11
N LEU A 69 -14.18 -11.08 -15.16
CA LEU A 69 -15.34 -11.98 -15.20
C LEU A 69 -16.64 -11.18 -15.09
N SER A 70 -17.67 -11.63 -15.80
CA SER A 70 -19.00 -11.00 -15.82
C SER A 70 -19.92 -11.47 -14.70
N ARG A 71 -19.47 -12.42 -13.88
CA ARG A 71 -20.25 -13.04 -12.80
C ARG A 71 -19.53 -12.91 -11.48
N LEU A 72 -20.22 -12.33 -10.49
CA LEU A 72 -19.69 -12.12 -9.15
C LEU A 72 -19.27 -13.46 -8.50
N GLU A 73 -20.13 -14.46 -8.56
CA GLU A 73 -19.89 -15.78 -7.97
C GLU A 73 -18.60 -16.42 -8.50
N GLU A 74 -18.42 -16.48 -9.82
CA GLU A 74 -17.22 -17.01 -10.47
C GLU A 74 -15.95 -16.21 -10.13
N THR A 75 -16.12 -14.93 -9.79
CA THR A 75 -15.02 -14.03 -9.38
C THR A 75 -14.52 -14.34 -7.99
N VAL A 76 -15.42 -14.64 -7.05
CA VAL A 76 -15.07 -14.77 -5.62
C VAL A 76 -14.95 -16.21 -5.13
N ASN A 77 -15.43 -17.21 -5.90
CA ASN A 77 -15.57 -18.60 -5.46
C ASN A 77 -14.28 -19.32 -5.01
N ASP A 78 -13.10 -18.86 -5.46
CA ASP A 78 -11.81 -19.41 -5.08
C ASP A 78 -10.88 -18.36 -4.44
N ALA A 79 -11.41 -17.17 -4.14
CA ALA A 79 -10.64 -16.06 -3.60
C ALA A 79 -10.17 -16.35 -2.17
N GLN A 80 -8.93 -15.95 -1.86
CA GLN A 80 -8.40 -15.93 -0.50
C GLN A 80 -8.54 -14.53 0.13
N LEU A 81 -8.57 -13.50 -0.72
CA LEU A 81 -8.80 -12.11 -0.35
C LEU A 81 -9.80 -11.51 -1.35
N VAL A 82 -10.88 -10.92 -0.85
CA VAL A 82 -11.84 -10.15 -1.64
C VAL A 82 -11.72 -8.68 -1.26
N VAL A 83 -11.50 -7.81 -2.23
CA VAL A 83 -11.41 -6.36 -2.06
C VAL A 83 -12.58 -5.70 -2.79
N GLU A 84 -13.52 -5.16 -2.03
CA GLU A 84 -14.67 -4.43 -2.55
C GLU A 84 -14.33 -2.94 -2.68
N CYS A 85 -14.50 -2.38 -3.87
CA CYS A 85 -14.11 -1.02 -4.28
C CYS A 85 -15.15 -0.40 -5.23
N VAL A 86 -16.44 -0.69 -5.03
CA VAL A 86 -17.55 -0.06 -5.75
C VAL A 86 -17.83 1.34 -5.20
N ILE A 87 -18.79 2.01 -5.81
CA ILE A 87 -19.22 3.36 -5.42
C ILE A 87 -19.58 3.46 -3.93
N GLU A 88 -19.36 4.64 -3.36
CA GLU A 88 -19.57 4.93 -1.94
C GLU A 88 -21.06 5.10 -1.63
N ASP A 89 -21.81 4.02 -1.72
CA ASP A 89 -23.24 3.94 -1.43
C ASP A 89 -23.51 2.78 -0.47
N PHE A 90 -24.22 3.08 0.62
CA PHE A 90 -24.42 2.12 1.71
C PHE A 90 -25.25 0.91 1.27
N ASP A 91 -26.37 1.13 0.60
CA ASP A 91 -27.31 0.07 0.24
C ASP A 91 -26.68 -0.86 -0.81
N ILE A 92 -25.98 -0.28 -1.79
CA ILE A 92 -25.27 -1.03 -2.81
C ILE A 92 -24.16 -1.87 -2.20
N LYS A 93 -23.31 -1.29 -1.34
CA LYS A 93 -22.22 -2.04 -0.68
C LYS A 93 -22.77 -3.10 0.26
N SER A 94 -23.78 -2.79 1.06
CA SER A 94 -24.38 -3.74 2.01
C SER A 94 -24.92 -4.99 1.29
N VAL A 95 -25.73 -4.81 0.23
CA VAL A 95 -26.25 -5.92 -0.58
C VAL A 95 -25.13 -6.70 -1.25
N LEU A 96 -24.13 -6.00 -1.80
CA LEU A 96 -23.02 -6.63 -2.50
C LEU A 96 -22.12 -7.44 -1.56
N LEU A 97 -21.79 -6.92 -0.38
CA LEU A 97 -20.99 -7.59 0.64
C LEU A 97 -21.67 -8.86 1.15
N GLY A 98 -23.00 -8.84 1.30
CA GLY A 98 -23.77 -10.04 1.61
C GLY A 98 -23.59 -11.13 0.54
N LYS A 99 -23.77 -10.77 -0.74
CA LYS A 99 -23.55 -11.69 -1.87
C LYS A 99 -22.11 -12.21 -1.92
N ILE A 100 -21.12 -11.32 -1.80
CA ILE A 100 -19.70 -11.68 -1.75
C ILE A 100 -19.47 -12.74 -0.68
N SER A 101 -19.95 -12.48 0.54
CA SER A 101 -19.73 -13.38 1.68
C SER A 101 -20.36 -14.76 1.50
N SER A 102 -21.48 -14.84 0.76
CA SER A 102 -22.17 -16.10 0.46
C SER A 102 -21.53 -16.92 -0.66
N PHE A 103 -20.80 -16.27 -1.57
CA PHE A 103 -20.20 -16.94 -2.73
C PHE A 103 -18.71 -17.25 -2.55
N CYS A 104 -17.99 -16.51 -1.70
CA CYS A 104 -16.58 -16.75 -1.45
C CYS A 104 -16.36 -17.87 -0.43
N PRO A 105 -15.18 -18.53 -0.44
CA PRO A 105 -14.82 -19.51 0.58
C PRO A 105 -14.98 -18.95 2.00
N ASN A 106 -15.39 -19.79 2.96
CA ASN A 106 -15.64 -19.38 4.35
C ASN A 106 -14.41 -18.81 5.08
N ASP A 107 -13.21 -19.14 4.61
CA ASP A 107 -11.92 -18.69 5.14
C ASP A 107 -11.31 -17.51 4.36
N ALA A 108 -11.97 -17.04 3.31
CA ALA A 108 -11.54 -15.87 2.55
C ALA A 108 -11.68 -14.59 3.39
N ILE A 109 -10.67 -13.72 3.35
CA ILE A 109 -10.77 -12.39 3.96
C ILE A 109 -11.62 -11.51 3.05
N ILE A 110 -12.55 -10.76 3.62
CA ILE A 110 -13.38 -9.80 2.90
C ILE A 110 -13.02 -8.40 3.41
N VAL A 111 -12.58 -7.53 2.51
CA VAL A 111 -12.34 -6.13 2.84
C VAL A 111 -13.12 -5.19 1.94
N THR A 112 -13.56 -4.07 2.51
CA THR A 112 -14.19 -2.98 1.75
C THR A 112 -13.34 -1.73 1.82
N SER A 113 -13.18 -1.07 0.67
CA SER A 113 -12.67 0.29 0.59
C SER A 113 -13.85 1.24 0.75
N THR A 114 -13.91 1.88 1.91
CA THR A 114 -14.90 2.90 2.28
C THR A 114 -14.17 4.10 2.88
N LEU A 115 -14.68 5.30 2.64
CA LEU A 115 -14.18 6.54 3.24
C LEU A 115 -14.96 6.88 4.51
N ARG A 116 -16.29 6.78 4.48
CA ARG A 116 -17.16 7.32 5.54
C ARG A 116 -18.29 6.39 5.97
N LEU A 117 -18.51 5.27 5.27
CA LEU A 117 -19.59 4.37 5.65
C LEU A 117 -19.27 3.60 6.93
N ASP A 118 -20.31 3.36 7.72
CA ASP A 118 -20.24 2.60 8.96
C ASP A 118 -19.99 1.12 8.66
N LEU A 119 -18.76 0.66 8.94
CA LEU A 119 -18.33 -0.71 8.73
C LEU A 119 -19.11 -1.71 9.58
N ALA A 120 -19.51 -1.35 10.80
CA ALA A 120 -20.26 -2.25 11.67
C ALA A 120 -21.65 -2.54 11.09
N LYS A 121 -22.29 -1.50 10.53
CA LYS A 121 -23.57 -1.64 9.82
C LYS A 121 -23.44 -2.41 8.50
N LEU A 122 -22.39 -2.15 7.71
CA LEU A 122 -22.13 -2.92 6.48
C LEU A 122 -21.93 -4.42 6.80
N ALA A 123 -21.26 -4.72 7.92
CA ALA A 123 -21.01 -6.08 8.36
C ALA A 123 -22.27 -6.83 8.78
N GLU A 124 -23.40 -6.16 9.06
CA GLU A 124 -24.67 -6.82 9.42
C GLU A 124 -25.15 -7.81 8.35
N ASN A 125 -24.88 -7.51 7.07
CA ASN A 125 -25.26 -8.38 5.96
C ASN A 125 -24.14 -9.38 5.57
N VAL A 126 -22.99 -9.34 6.24
CA VAL A 126 -21.84 -10.21 5.95
C VAL A 126 -21.89 -11.46 6.81
N SER A 127 -21.82 -12.62 6.17
CA SER A 127 -21.65 -13.90 6.86
C SER A 127 -20.21 -14.08 7.36
N ASN A 128 -20.08 -14.61 8.59
CA ASN A 128 -18.80 -14.78 9.28
C ASN A 128 -17.99 -13.46 9.37
N LYS A 129 -18.54 -12.48 10.11
CA LYS A 129 -17.97 -11.13 10.28
C LYS A 129 -16.53 -11.10 10.82
N ALA A 130 -16.08 -12.19 11.45
CA ALA A 130 -14.71 -12.35 11.92
C ALA A 130 -13.66 -12.16 10.82
N ARG A 131 -13.99 -12.43 9.55
CA ARG A 131 -13.08 -12.25 8.41
C ARG A 131 -13.25 -10.93 7.65
N PHE A 132 -14.08 -10.02 8.16
CA PHE A 132 -14.44 -8.76 7.51
C PHE A 132 -13.69 -7.56 8.11
N ALA A 133 -13.23 -6.63 7.29
CA ALA A 133 -12.63 -5.37 7.73
C ALA A 133 -12.70 -4.26 6.66
N GLY A 134 -12.44 -3.02 7.06
CA GLY A 134 -12.10 -1.95 6.13
C GLY A 134 -10.63 -2.04 5.70
N LEU A 135 -10.35 -1.87 4.42
CA LEU A 135 -9.00 -1.75 3.88
C LEU A 135 -8.99 -0.72 2.74
N ARG A 136 -8.29 0.39 2.94
CA ARG A 136 -8.28 1.52 2.01
C ARG A 136 -6.88 1.81 1.53
N PHE A 137 -6.66 1.57 0.23
CA PHE A 137 -5.46 2.02 -0.46
C PHE A 137 -5.57 3.52 -0.71
N LEU A 138 -4.49 4.25 -0.39
CA LEU A 138 -4.40 5.67 -0.72
C LEU A 138 -4.07 5.86 -2.20
N TYR A 139 -4.55 6.98 -2.76
CA TYR A 139 -4.28 7.31 -4.16
C TYR A 139 -3.06 8.26 -4.27
N PRO A 140 -2.13 8.05 -5.22
CA PRO A 140 -2.11 7.00 -6.24
C PRO A 140 -1.53 5.64 -5.77
N VAL A 141 -2.29 4.56 -5.94
CA VAL A 141 -2.05 3.24 -5.31
C VAL A 141 -0.63 2.69 -5.51
N TYR A 142 -0.08 2.78 -6.73
CA TYR A 142 1.25 2.23 -7.01
C TYR A 142 2.38 2.90 -6.25
N TYR A 143 2.21 4.18 -5.90
CA TYR A 143 3.27 5.00 -5.33
C TYR A 143 3.11 5.20 -3.83
N ILE A 144 1.89 5.12 -3.32
CA ILE A 144 1.61 5.31 -1.90
C ILE A 144 1.70 3.95 -1.19
N PRO A 145 2.74 3.69 -0.36
CA PRO A 145 2.87 2.43 0.35
C PRO A 145 1.83 2.24 1.45
N GLU A 146 1.30 3.32 2.01
CA GLU A 146 0.38 3.28 3.14
C GLU A 146 -1.01 2.75 2.75
N VAL A 147 -1.47 1.75 3.50
CA VAL A 147 -2.82 1.16 3.36
C VAL A 147 -3.52 1.22 4.72
N GLU A 148 -4.64 1.95 4.77
CA GLU A 148 -5.41 2.14 6.00
C GLU A 148 -6.24 0.88 6.29
N PHE A 149 -6.12 0.37 7.50
CA PHE A 149 -6.88 -0.76 8.01
C PHE A 149 -7.85 -0.30 9.09
N THR A 150 -9.09 -0.77 9.00
CA THR A 150 -10.14 -0.45 9.97
C THR A 150 -10.85 -1.73 10.37
N PRO A 151 -10.52 -2.33 11.53
CA PRO A 151 -11.25 -3.49 12.02
C PRO A 151 -12.65 -3.09 12.52
N ILE A 152 -13.60 -4.01 12.47
CA ILE A 152 -14.82 -3.95 13.28
C ILE A 152 -14.61 -4.71 14.58
N LYS A 153 -15.58 -4.62 15.52
CA LYS A 153 -15.51 -5.32 16.79
C LYS A 153 -15.28 -6.83 16.62
N ASP A 154 -15.93 -7.45 15.64
CA ASP A 154 -15.89 -8.89 15.41
C ASP A 154 -14.64 -9.38 14.66
N THR A 155 -13.90 -8.49 13.98
CA THR A 155 -12.77 -8.89 13.11
C THR A 155 -11.73 -9.71 13.89
N GLU A 156 -11.28 -10.86 13.41
CA GLU A 156 -10.22 -11.62 14.08
C GLU A 156 -8.84 -11.00 13.84
N ASN A 157 -7.94 -11.13 14.82
CA ASN A 157 -6.55 -10.65 14.70
C ASN A 157 -5.81 -11.28 13.51
N MET A 158 -6.13 -12.54 13.20
CA MET A 158 -5.62 -13.27 12.04
C MET A 158 -5.87 -12.54 10.71
N VAL A 159 -6.95 -11.75 10.60
CA VAL A 159 -7.23 -10.94 9.39
C VAL A 159 -6.14 -9.89 9.21
N MET A 160 -5.84 -9.13 10.27
CA MET A 160 -4.80 -8.11 10.25
C MET A 160 -3.43 -8.74 9.98
N GLU A 161 -3.10 -9.86 10.62
CA GLU A 161 -1.82 -10.56 10.45
C GLU A 161 -1.63 -11.02 9.00
N ARG A 162 -2.64 -11.66 8.42
CA ARG A 162 -2.61 -12.09 7.02
C ARG A 162 -2.52 -10.90 6.06
N LEU A 163 -3.29 -9.83 6.29
CA LEU A 163 -3.21 -8.62 5.46
C LEU A 163 -1.84 -7.96 5.56
N ARG A 164 -1.27 -7.84 6.76
CA ARG A 164 0.09 -7.33 6.97
C ARG A 164 1.13 -8.18 6.25
N ALA A 165 1.02 -9.51 6.31
CA ALA A 165 1.94 -10.41 5.62
C ALA A 165 1.85 -10.28 4.09
N ILE A 166 0.62 -10.22 3.54
CA ILE A 166 0.39 -10.08 2.10
C ILE A 166 0.91 -8.73 1.61
N LEU A 167 0.51 -7.64 2.27
CA LEU A 167 0.87 -6.28 1.88
C LEU A 167 2.36 -5.98 2.11
N GLY A 168 2.96 -6.52 3.17
CA GLY A 168 4.39 -6.37 3.44
C GLY A 168 5.26 -6.97 2.33
N GLN A 169 4.87 -8.12 1.76
CA GLN A 169 5.54 -8.71 0.59
C GLN A 169 5.45 -7.83 -0.66
N MET A 170 4.47 -6.92 -0.70
CA MET A 170 4.27 -5.94 -1.77
C MET A 170 4.96 -4.60 -1.48
N GLY A 171 5.72 -4.49 -0.38
CA GLY A 171 6.31 -3.23 0.06
C GLY A 171 5.27 -2.18 0.47
N LYS A 172 4.06 -2.61 0.86
CA LYS A 172 3.00 -1.77 1.42
C LYS A 172 3.02 -1.84 2.94
N THR A 173 2.63 -0.76 3.59
CA THR A 173 2.60 -0.64 5.04
C THR A 173 1.16 -0.48 5.52
N LEU A 174 0.71 -1.44 6.32
CA LEU A 174 -0.61 -1.41 6.95
C LEU A 174 -0.57 -0.44 8.14
N PHE A 175 -1.53 0.48 8.23
CA PHE A 175 -1.66 1.39 9.36
C PHE A 175 -3.10 1.55 9.84
N PHE A 176 -3.24 2.08 11.04
CA PHE A 176 -4.52 2.38 11.65
C PHE A 176 -4.74 3.87 11.64
N ARG A 177 -5.97 4.32 11.43
CA ARG A 177 -6.27 5.73 11.59
C ARG A 177 -7.11 5.95 12.84
N SER A 178 -6.74 6.95 13.63
CA SER A 178 -7.63 7.54 14.62
C SER A 178 -8.27 8.80 14.01
N GLY A 179 -9.53 9.08 14.35
CA GLY A 179 -10.25 10.23 13.76
C GLY A 179 -11.55 9.86 13.06
N SER A 180 -12.50 10.79 12.98
CA SER A 180 -13.70 10.64 12.15
C SER A 180 -13.45 10.92 10.67
N GLU A 181 -12.44 11.74 10.34
CA GLU A 181 -12.20 12.20 8.96
C GLU A 181 -11.19 11.33 8.20
N PRO A 182 -11.54 10.78 7.02
CA PRO A 182 -10.64 9.94 6.26
C PRO A 182 -9.37 10.70 5.83
N LEU A 183 -8.22 10.02 5.84
CA LEU A 183 -6.98 10.60 5.32
C LEU A 183 -7.07 10.76 3.80
N ILE A 184 -7.25 11.99 3.34
CA ILE A 184 -7.23 12.34 1.92
C ILE A 184 -5.99 13.18 1.66
N LEU A 185 -5.06 12.63 0.86
CA LEU A 185 -3.86 13.34 0.45
C LEU A 185 -4.23 14.45 -0.55
N THR A 186 -3.69 15.65 -0.31
CA THR A 186 -3.70 16.75 -1.27
C THR A 186 -2.84 16.41 -2.49
N GLU A 187 -3.06 17.10 -3.61
CA GLU A 187 -2.26 16.93 -4.84
C GLU A 187 -0.75 17.03 -4.54
N GLU A 188 -0.34 18.07 -3.82
CA GLU A 188 1.04 18.30 -3.40
C GLU A 188 1.61 17.14 -2.58
N LYS A 189 0.83 16.62 -1.61
CA LYS A 189 1.24 15.46 -0.80
C LYS A 189 1.36 14.18 -1.62
N ARG A 190 0.54 14.02 -2.66
CA ARG A 190 0.61 12.86 -3.58
C ARG A 190 1.87 12.93 -4.42
N GLU A 191 2.17 14.08 -4.99
CA GLU A 191 3.38 14.27 -5.81
C GLU A 191 4.66 14.11 -4.98
N LEU A 192 4.70 14.66 -3.76
CA LEU A 192 5.84 14.50 -2.87
C LEU A 192 6.08 13.01 -2.53
N ARG A 193 5.02 12.28 -2.12
CA ARG A 193 5.14 10.85 -1.82
C ARG A 193 5.50 10.02 -3.05
N LYS A 194 4.98 10.39 -4.23
CA LYS A 194 5.34 9.76 -5.50
C LYS A 194 6.84 9.88 -5.77
N GLN A 195 7.40 11.08 -5.63
CA GLN A 195 8.83 11.33 -5.83
C GLN A 195 9.68 10.54 -4.84
N GLN A 196 9.33 10.56 -3.55
CA GLN A 196 10.02 9.80 -2.51
C GLN A 196 10.02 8.30 -2.82
N ARG A 197 8.87 7.73 -3.20
CA ARG A 197 8.78 6.30 -3.52
C ARG A 197 9.66 5.89 -4.69
N VAL A 198 9.71 6.71 -5.74
CA VAL A 198 10.56 6.46 -6.91
C VAL A 198 12.05 6.54 -6.53
N GLU A 199 12.42 7.48 -5.66
CA GLU A 199 13.79 7.59 -5.15
C GLU A 199 14.17 6.38 -4.28
N ASP A 200 13.31 5.94 -3.37
CA ASP A 200 13.52 4.75 -2.54
C ASP A 200 13.69 3.48 -3.37
N LEU A 201 12.88 3.32 -4.43
CA LEU A 201 12.98 2.20 -5.35
C LEU A 201 14.28 2.22 -6.15
N ARG A 202 14.74 3.39 -6.58
CA ARG A 202 16.04 3.54 -7.26
C ARG A 202 17.20 3.18 -6.35
N LEU A 203 17.21 3.70 -5.12
CA LEU A 203 18.25 3.44 -4.14
C LEU A 203 18.32 1.95 -3.79
N SER A 204 17.18 1.31 -3.56
CA SER A 204 17.12 -0.15 -3.27
C SER A 204 17.52 -1.01 -4.47
N SER A 205 17.39 -0.51 -5.70
CA SER A 205 17.81 -1.18 -6.94
C SER A 205 19.26 -0.84 -7.34
N GLY A 206 20.00 -0.06 -6.54
CA GLY A 206 21.39 0.31 -6.81
C GLY A 206 21.58 1.35 -7.93
N LEU A 207 20.51 2.07 -8.32
CA LEU A 207 20.57 3.13 -9.32
C LEU A 207 20.93 4.49 -8.68
N PRO A 208 21.70 5.36 -9.36
CA PRO A 208 22.10 6.65 -8.81
C PRO A 208 20.89 7.59 -8.60
N PRO A 209 20.94 8.50 -7.60
CA PRO A 209 19.90 9.50 -7.40
C PRO A 209 19.72 10.38 -8.62
N VAL A 210 18.48 10.76 -8.91
CA VAL A 210 18.22 11.81 -9.92
C VAL A 210 18.63 13.14 -9.31
N MET A 211 19.71 13.75 -9.80
CA MET A 211 20.00 15.16 -9.49
C MET A 211 18.90 16.02 -10.11
N MET A 212 17.84 16.29 -9.35
CA MET A 212 16.94 17.39 -9.67
C MET A 212 17.68 18.68 -9.35
N LEU A 213 18.12 19.38 -10.40
CA LEU A 213 18.46 20.79 -10.24
C LEU A 213 17.19 21.48 -9.72
N ARG A 214 17.26 22.01 -8.49
CA ARG A 214 16.27 22.95 -7.99
C ARG A 214 16.02 23.95 -9.12
N GLN A 215 14.77 24.13 -9.51
CA GLN A 215 14.37 25.23 -10.37
C GLN A 215 14.52 26.52 -9.58
N ASP A 216 15.77 26.97 -9.39
CA ASP A 216 16.03 28.35 -9.08
C ASP A 216 15.62 29.13 -10.33
N SER A 217 14.61 29.98 -10.17
CA SER A 217 13.94 30.77 -11.21
C SER A 217 14.83 31.77 -11.96
N ASN A 218 16.16 31.67 -11.82
CA ASN A 218 17.16 32.55 -12.42
C ASN A 218 18.38 31.83 -13.01
N ALA A 219 18.39 30.50 -13.16
CA ALA A 219 19.49 29.81 -13.84
C ALA A 219 19.24 29.67 -15.36
N PRO A 220 20.22 29.97 -16.24
CA PRO A 220 20.03 29.91 -17.69
C PRO A 220 19.81 28.46 -18.17
N GLU A 221 18.77 28.25 -18.99
CA GLU A 221 18.42 26.94 -19.55
C GLU A 221 19.55 26.38 -20.42
N LEU A 222 20.20 25.32 -19.96
CA LEU A 222 21.10 24.52 -20.80
C LEU A 222 20.27 23.55 -21.66
N SER A 223 20.39 23.70 -22.98
CA SER A 223 19.61 22.90 -23.94
C SER A 223 19.85 21.39 -23.79
N ARG A 224 18.80 20.60 -24.05
CA ARG A 224 18.77 19.12 -23.98
C ARG A 224 19.91 18.40 -24.74
N SER A 225 20.52 19.05 -25.72
CA SER A 225 21.66 18.50 -26.47
C SER A 225 22.91 18.34 -25.59
N ILE A 226 23.18 19.32 -24.72
CA ILE A 226 24.36 19.36 -23.86
C ILE A 226 24.24 18.32 -22.71
N GLN A 227 23.01 18.06 -22.23
CA GLN A 227 22.75 17.03 -21.23
C GLN A 227 23.06 15.60 -21.73
N SER A 228 22.73 15.30 -22.99
CA SER A 228 23.11 14.03 -23.64
C SER A 228 24.62 13.86 -23.70
N ASP A 229 25.33 14.94 -24.00
CA ASP A 229 26.77 14.89 -24.23
C ASP A 229 27.57 14.78 -22.94
N LEU A 230 27.12 15.43 -21.85
CA LEU A 230 27.70 15.25 -20.52
C LEU A 230 27.49 13.82 -19.98
N TYR A 231 26.33 13.21 -20.24
CA TYR A 231 26.06 11.82 -19.89
C TYR A 231 26.96 10.83 -20.66
N LYS A 232 27.19 11.07 -21.96
CA LYS A 232 28.11 10.26 -22.78
C LYS A 232 29.58 10.40 -22.36
N ILE A 233 30.00 11.59 -21.93
CA ILE A 233 31.36 11.85 -21.41
C ILE A 233 31.56 11.11 -20.08
N PHE A 234 30.55 11.06 -19.22
CA PHE A 234 30.60 10.33 -17.95
C PHE A 234 30.75 8.81 -18.16
N ILE A 235 29.98 8.22 -19.08
CA ILE A 235 30.08 6.79 -19.42
C ILE A 235 31.45 6.45 -20.01
N LYS A 236 32.03 7.32 -20.85
CA LYS A 236 33.38 7.11 -21.41
C LYS A 236 34.51 7.15 -20.37
N LYS A 237 34.35 7.89 -19.27
CA LYS A 237 35.38 7.98 -18.22
C LYS A 237 35.42 6.75 -17.31
N ASN A 238 34.35 5.98 -17.20
CA ASN A 238 34.23 4.84 -16.28
C ASN A 238 34.43 3.46 -16.93
N GLN A 239 34.88 3.39 -18.18
CA GLN A 239 35.17 2.10 -18.85
C GLN A 239 36.61 1.56 -18.62
N ASN A 240 37.45 2.26 -17.85
CA ASN A 240 38.87 1.90 -17.67
C ASN A 240 39.27 1.61 -16.20
N GLN A 241 38.40 0.99 -15.39
CA GLN A 241 38.82 0.47 -14.07
C GLN A 241 38.48 -1.01 -13.95
N ASP A 242 39.49 -1.80 -13.59
CA ASP A 242 39.52 -3.27 -13.61
C ASP A 242 38.42 -3.92 -12.75
N PHE A 243 37.76 -4.92 -13.35
CA PHE A 243 36.55 -5.58 -12.86
C PHE A 243 36.74 -6.50 -11.63
N HIS A 244 37.97 -6.69 -11.15
CA HIS A 244 38.30 -7.71 -10.15
C HIS A 244 38.37 -7.21 -8.70
N SER A 245 38.46 -5.89 -8.47
CA SER A 245 38.46 -5.29 -7.12
C SER A 245 37.04 -4.99 -6.61
N ILE A 246 36.06 -4.87 -7.50
CA ILE A 246 34.67 -4.52 -7.18
C ILE A 246 33.98 -5.64 -6.38
N GLN A 247 34.33 -6.90 -6.62
CA GLN A 247 33.67 -8.05 -5.98
C GLN A 247 33.93 -8.10 -4.46
N ASN A 248 35.17 -7.83 -4.05
CA ASN A 248 35.55 -7.81 -2.63
C ASN A 248 34.98 -6.60 -1.87
N ASP A 249 34.80 -5.46 -2.56
CA ASP A 249 34.16 -4.27 -1.98
C ASP A 249 32.64 -4.42 -1.92
N THR A 250 32.00 -5.07 -2.90
CA THR A 250 30.57 -5.39 -2.85
C THR A 250 30.22 -6.38 -1.73
N ASP A 251 31.11 -7.32 -1.40
CA ASP A 251 30.86 -8.28 -0.32
C ASP A 251 31.05 -7.65 1.07
N ARG A 252 31.97 -6.69 1.21
CA ARG A 252 32.08 -5.86 2.43
C ARG A 252 30.89 -4.91 2.58
N TYR A 253 30.43 -4.31 1.48
CA TYR A 253 29.29 -3.38 1.48
C TYR A 253 27.94 -4.09 1.72
N LYS A 254 27.74 -5.28 1.17
CA LYS A 254 26.56 -6.14 1.43
C LYS A 254 26.51 -6.61 2.89
N LYS A 255 27.66 -6.91 3.49
CA LYS A 255 27.73 -7.29 4.91
C LYS A 255 27.41 -6.11 5.84
N SER A 256 27.85 -4.89 5.49
CA SER A 256 27.48 -3.69 6.25
C SER A 256 26.04 -3.23 6.04
N GLN A 257 25.42 -3.47 4.87
CA GLN A 257 24.02 -3.08 4.62
C GLN A 257 22.99 -4.05 5.21
N ASN A 258 23.30 -5.34 5.30
CA ASN A 258 22.43 -6.31 5.99
C ASN A 258 22.39 -6.10 7.52
N GLU A 259 23.39 -5.43 8.10
CA GLU A 259 23.43 -5.12 9.54
C GLU A 259 22.80 -3.75 9.88
N LEU A 260 22.49 -2.89 8.90
CA LEU A 260 22.05 -1.50 9.13
C LEU A 260 20.69 -1.12 8.53
N SER A 261 20.03 -2.00 7.75
CA SER A 261 18.79 -1.66 7.03
C SER A 261 17.50 -2.30 7.58
N ASP A 262 17.59 -3.25 8.51
CA ASP A 262 16.42 -3.91 9.11
C ASP A 262 15.95 -3.29 10.44
N GLU A 263 16.73 -2.41 11.08
CA GLU A 263 16.37 -1.89 12.43
C GLU A 263 15.40 -0.69 12.43
N ASN A 264 15.19 0.01 11.32
CA ASN A 264 14.48 1.30 11.34
C ASN A 264 13.06 1.33 10.76
N LYS A 265 12.64 0.35 9.94
CA LYS A 265 11.28 0.36 9.36
C LYS A 265 10.17 -0.03 10.34
N ASP A 266 10.53 -0.61 11.49
CA ASP A 266 9.56 -1.02 12.51
C ASP A 266 9.43 -0.01 13.65
N ASN A 267 9.97 1.21 13.50
CA ASN A 267 9.98 2.21 14.57
C ASN A 267 8.98 3.37 14.36
N ASP A 268 8.28 3.43 13.23
CA ASP A 268 7.32 4.51 12.94
C ASP A 268 5.95 4.27 13.57
N CYS A 269 5.30 5.36 14.01
CA CYS A 269 3.95 5.33 14.56
C CYS A 269 2.96 4.72 13.57
N ALA A 270 2.29 3.65 13.97
CA ALA A 270 1.28 2.95 13.18
C ALA A 270 -0.02 3.75 12.96
N ILE A 271 -0.08 5.01 13.44
CA ILE A 271 -1.20 5.92 13.21
C ILE A 271 -0.87 7.05 12.25
N CYS A 272 0.09 7.92 12.61
CA CYS A 272 0.43 9.06 11.76
C CYS A 272 1.48 8.72 10.70
N MET A 273 2.31 7.69 10.93
CA MET A 273 3.55 7.43 10.19
C MET A 273 4.55 8.61 10.10
N ASP A 274 4.30 9.72 10.81
CA ASP A 274 5.13 10.91 10.78
C ASP A 274 6.17 10.96 11.91
N MET A 275 5.94 10.21 13.00
CA MET A 275 6.74 10.25 14.23
C MET A 275 7.09 8.84 14.69
N VAL A 276 8.22 8.68 15.38
CA VAL A 276 8.61 7.39 15.95
C VAL A 276 7.67 6.93 17.09
N ARG A 277 7.54 5.61 17.24
CA ARG A 277 6.85 4.95 18.35
C ARG A 277 7.59 5.33 19.63
N ASN A 278 6.90 5.96 20.56
CA ASN A 278 7.48 6.38 21.84
C ASN A 278 6.42 6.40 22.95
N SER A 279 5.42 5.53 22.85
CA SER A 279 4.40 5.39 23.89
C SER A 279 3.82 3.98 23.95
N VAL A 280 3.35 3.62 25.14
CA VAL A 280 2.78 2.32 25.47
C VAL A 280 1.32 2.50 25.89
N LEU A 281 0.42 1.70 25.32
CA LEU A 281 -1.01 1.69 25.66
C LEU A 281 -1.30 0.71 26.80
N ARG A 282 -1.81 1.17 27.94
CA ARG A 282 -2.17 0.31 29.08
C ARG A 282 -3.65 -0.11 29.02
N PRO A 283 -4.01 -1.31 29.50
CA PRO A 283 -3.16 -2.31 30.17
C PRO A 283 -2.41 -3.26 29.22
N CYS A 284 -2.73 -3.28 27.92
CA CYS A 284 -2.21 -4.25 26.94
C CYS A 284 -0.69 -4.19 26.67
N ASN A 285 -0.04 -3.07 27.03
CA ASN A 285 1.36 -2.76 26.80
C ASN A 285 1.83 -2.75 25.33
N HIS A 286 0.94 -2.64 24.34
CA HIS A 286 1.35 -2.48 22.94
C HIS A 286 2.01 -1.11 22.70
N MET A 287 3.21 -1.15 22.11
CA MET A 287 3.99 0.02 21.70
C MET A 287 3.92 0.18 20.18
N ILE A 288 2.84 0.80 19.69
CA ILE A 288 2.61 0.92 18.24
C ILE A 288 2.43 2.35 17.75
N THR A 289 2.46 3.34 18.65
CA THR A 289 2.07 4.72 18.34
C THR A 289 3.05 5.73 18.96
N CYS A 290 3.18 6.90 18.33
CA CYS A 290 3.79 8.06 18.96
C CYS A 290 2.88 8.60 20.07
N PHE A 291 3.45 9.35 21.00
CA PHE A 291 2.74 9.85 22.17
C PHE A 291 1.54 10.73 21.83
N ASP A 292 1.63 11.54 20.77
CA ASP A 292 0.53 12.40 20.35
C ASP A 292 -0.66 11.59 19.82
N CYS A 293 -0.39 10.57 19.00
CA CYS A 293 -1.42 9.67 18.49
C CYS A 293 -2.05 8.84 19.63
N SER A 294 -1.26 8.38 20.58
CA SER A 294 -1.76 7.65 21.75
C SER A 294 -2.66 8.51 22.64
N ASN A 295 -2.28 9.75 22.89
CA ASN A 295 -3.12 10.70 23.62
C ASN A 295 -4.42 10.99 22.88
N LEU A 296 -4.39 11.05 21.55
CA LEU A 296 -5.60 11.23 20.75
C LEU A 296 -6.55 10.03 20.89
N LEU A 297 -6.02 8.80 20.80
CA LEU A 297 -6.79 7.58 21.05
C LEU A 297 -7.44 7.59 22.44
N PHE A 298 -6.64 7.88 23.47
CA PHE A 298 -7.09 7.89 24.86
C PHE A 298 -8.19 8.94 25.11
N LYS A 299 -8.00 10.18 24.62
CA LYS A 299 -8.99 11.26 24.76
C LYS A 299 -10.33 10.93 24.10
N ARG A 300 -10.31 10.15 23.03
CA ARG A 300 -11.50 9.72 22.29
C ARG A 300 -12.14 8.46 22.88
N SER A 301 -11.54 7.88 23.93
CA SER A 301 -11.93 6.56 24.46
C SER A 301 -11.88 5.45 23.40
N ASP A 302 -10.97 5.56 22.43
CA ASP A 302 -10.72 4.52 21.43
C ASP A 302 -9.99 3.31 22.08
N ASN A 303 -10.11 2.13 21.47
CA ASN A 303 -9.43 0.91 21.93
C ASN A 303 -8.03 0.78 21.31
N CYS A 304 -7.17 -0.08 21.90
CA CYS A 304 -5.87 -0.40 21.34
C CYS A 304 -6.01 -0.91 19.89
N PRO A 305 -5.30 -0.33 18.90
CA PRO A 305 -5.42 -0.78 17.51
C PRO A 305 -4.98 -2.23 17.26
N ILE A 306 -4.16 -2.82 18.13
CA ILE A 306 -3.68 -4.20 18.00
C ILE A 306 -4.65 -5.20 18.63
N CYS A 307 -4.86 -5.12 19.94
CA CYS A 307 -5.63 -6.13 20.68
C CYS A 307 -7.06 -5.71 20.99
N ARG A 308 -7.44 -4.47 20.67
CA ARG A 308 -8.74 -3.87 20.99
C ARG A 308 -9.09 -3.83 22.47
N GLU A 309 -8.11 -4.00 23.33
CA GLU A 309 -8.29 -3.74 24.76
C GLU A 309 -8.55 -2.25 25.00
N LYS A 310 -9.38 -1.94 26.00
CA LYS A 310 -9.69 -0.55 26.35
C LYS A 310 -8.41 0.13 26.83
N ILE A 311 -8.11 1.32 26.29
CA ILE A 311 -6.96 2.10 26.73
C ILE A 311 -7.34 2.79 28.05
N GLU A 312 -6.68 2.41 29.12
CA GLU A 312 -6.89 2.98 30.46
C GLU A 312 -5.85 4.06 30.80
N ASP A 313 -4.65 3.97 30.20
CA ASP A 313 -3.56 4.92 30.41
C ASP A 313 -2.58 4.90 29.21
N VAL A 314 -1.84 6.00 29.03
CA VAL A 314 -0.83 6.17 27.97
C VAL A 314 0.48 6.64 28.59
N ILE A 315 1.50 5.80 28.49
CA ILE A 315 2.83 6.08 29.05
C ILE A 315 3.76 6.51 27.92
N LYS A 316 4.35 7.70 28.02
CA LYS A 316 5.46 8.10 27.14
C LYS A 316 6.72 7.35 27.56
N ILE A 317 7.40 6.75 26.60
CA ILE A 317 8.68 6.08 26.82
C ILE A 317 9.77 6.78 26.02
N PHE A 318 10.94 6.86 26.62
CA PHE A 318 12.12 7.45 26.00
C PHE A 318 13.05 6.29 25.69
N MET A 319 13.20 5.98 24.40
CA MET A 319 14.17 5.00 23.93
C MET A 319 15.54 5.70 23.85
N SER A 320 16.56 5.05 24.40
CA SER A 320 17.96 5.48 24.37
C SER A 320 18.64 5.08 23.08
#